data_AF-A0A5C7SI13-F1
#
_entry.id   AF-A0A5C7SI13-F1
#
_cell.length_a   1.000
_cell.length_b   1.000
_cell.length_c   1.000
_cell.angle_alpha   90.00
_cell.angle_beta   90.00
_cell.angle_gamma   90.00
#
_symmetry.space_group_name_H-M   'P 1'
#
loop_
_entity.id
_entity.type
_entity.pdbx_description
1 polymer ?
#
loop_
_entity_poly.entity_id
_entity_poly.type
_entity_poly.pdbx_seq_one_letter_code
_entity_poly.pdbx_strand_id
1 'polypeptide(L)'
;MLAADPDDRNAGRLPNRRGWFAPIVRTLLICAVLCAGIWFYLYGDRVVGYVETATSAATDPALTAVYQHFDIAPLPNVVAGRATMAAYLDMLRREPCDWNAVYKFAGELQNQGYRREAAKVFIAFSNRCKPSNVALSAAANILGDLSDFDEALKTANDLIAMSPGMPDFYYQRALIRQSAKKYRDAIDDYYSVIGLTDNVATLNSTVFEGISTSYRELGEYCEAIGPLQLWVSTNPDRNDTAVVRGIIKLYETMGECASTYATGSDRFPTQGKNVILAKVSVNGTEGVFIVDTGASFVAVSKAFAARAKLPVDSTNGISLQTANGVSQATHTTAATVKVGHTQASDITTVVLDDSAALGNEVDGLLGRSFLSRFDVTFGSREWRIEAKD
;
A
#
# COMPACT_ATOMS: atom_id res chain seq x y z
N MET A 1 89.16 43.72 2.35
CA MET A 1 89.73 42.35 2.28
C MET A 1 88.86 41.49 3.17
N LEU A 2 87.96 40.62 2.72
CA LEU A 2 87.92 39.77 1.53
C LEU A 2 86.73 40.10 0.61
N ALA A 3 86.91 39.82 -0.68
CA ALA A 3 85.97 40.09 -1.76
C ALA A 3 84.77 39.11 -1.72
N ALA A 4 83.56 39.65 -1.88
CA ALA A 4 82.37 38.86 -2.21
C ALA A 4 82.36 38.63 -3.73
N ASP A 5 82.26 37.37 -4.15
CA ASP A 5 82.09 36.98 -5.54
C ASP A 5 80.64 37.30 -5.97
N PRO A 6 80.41 38.16 -6.99
CA PRO A 6 79.06 38.55 -7.40
C PRO A 6 78.27 37.45 -8.12
N ASP A 7 78.88 36.30 -8.45
CA ASP A 7 78.24 35.23 -9.23
C ASP A 7 77.94 33.94 -8.44
N ASP A 8 78.07 33.93 -7.11
CA ASP A 8 77.64 32.78 -6.30
C ASP A 8 76.10 32.74 -6.13
N ARG A 9 75.43 32.08 -7.07
CA ARG A 9 73.98 31.79 -7.02
C ARG A 9 73.62 30.57 -6.18
N ASN A 10 74.57 29.95 -5.48
CA ASN A 10 74.32 28.79 -4.65
C ASN A 10 74.56 29.10 -3.17
N ALA A 11 73.76 30.04 -2.63
CA ALA A 11 73.51 30.08 -1.19
C ALA A 11 73.07 28.69 -0.74
N GLY A 12 73.93 28.01 0.03
CA GLY A 12 73.81 26.60 0.39
C GLY A 12 72.40 26.23 0.83
N ARG A 13 71.73 25.39 0.03
CA ARG A 13 70.56 24.64 0.49
C ARG A 13 71.01 23.77 1.66
N LEU A 14 70.46 24.05 2.84
CA LEU A 14 70.53 23.13 3.97
C LEU A 14 70.04 21.74 3.52
N PRO A 15 70.72 20.65 3.89
CA PRO A 15 70.26 19.31 3.53
C PRO A 15 68.87 19.09 4.12
N ASN A 16 67.95 18.66 3.26
CA ASN A 16 66.59 18.34 3.64
C ASN A 16 66.60 17.13 4.57
N ARG A 17 66.65 17.36 5.90
CA ARG A 17 66.41 16.31 6.90
C ARG A 17 64.93 15.94 6.84
N ARG A 18 64.55 15.11 5.86
CA ARG A 18 63.38 14.23 5.98
C ARG A 18 63.68 13.23 7.08
N GLY A 19 63.49 13.63 8.33
CA GLY A 19 63.53 12.73 9.47
C GLY A 19 62.47 11.65 9.26
N TRP A 20 62.86 10.38 9.41
CA TRP A 20 62.00 9.21 9.20
C TRP A 20 60.73 9.21 10.09
N PHE A 21 60.73 10.04 11.15
CA PHE A 21 59.60 10.26 12.06
C PHE A 21 58.48 11.13 11.49
N ALA A 22 58.74 12.03 10.53
CA ALA A 22 57.71 12.92 9.99
C ALA A 22 56.54 12.20 9.28
N PRO A 23 56.77 11.17 8.44
CA PRO A 23 55.66 10.38 7.89
C PRO A 23 54.96 9.54 8.97
N ILE A 24 55.70 8.99 9.94
CA ILE A 24 55.12 8.18 11.03
C ILE A 24 54.17 9.01 11.90
N VAL A 25 54.58 10.21 12.30
CA VAL A 25 53.73 11.13 13.09
C VAL A 25 52.50 11.58 12.29
N ARG A 26 52.64 11.84 10.99
CA ARG A 26 51.50 12.16 10.11
C ARG A 26 50.52 11.00 10.00
N THR A 27 51.02 9.77 9.81
CA THR A 27 50.18 8.57 9.74
C THR A 27 49.47 8.32 11.07
N LEU A 28 50.15 8.48 12.21
CA LEU A 28 49.54 8.33 13.52
C LEU A 28 48.46 9.38 13.79
N LEU A 29 48.67 10.64 13.37
CA LEU A 29 47.65 11.69 13.47
C LEU A 29 46.42 11.38 12.59
N ILE A 30 46.63 10.94 11.36
CA ILE A 30 45.53 10.55 10.45
C ILE A 30 44.77 9.35 11.04
N CYS A 31 45.47 8.33 11.54
CA CYS A 31 44.86 7.20 12.22
C CYS A 31 44.09 7.63 13.47
N ALA A 32 44.62 8.53 14.30
CA ALA A 32 43.93 9.04 15.47
C ALA A 32 42.64 9.80 15.10
N VAL A 33 42.68 10.64 14.06
CA VAL A 33 41.50 11.37 13.57
C VAL A 33 40.46 10.41 12.98
N LEU A 34 40.88 9.41 12.21
CA LEU A 34 39.98 8.40 11.66
C LEU A 34 39.37 7.53 12.76
N CYS A 35 40.16 7.10 13.75
CA CYS A 35 39.66 6.35 14.90
C CYS A 35 38.70 7.19 15.74
N ALA A 36 38.97 8.47 15.95
CA ALA A 36 38.05 9.39 16.64
C ALA A 36 36.76 9.60 15.83
N GLY A 37 36.85 9.75 14.51
CA GLY A 37 35.68 9.87 13.63
C GLY A 37 34.84 8.60 13.59
N ILE A 38 35.47 7.42 13.53
CA ILE A 38 34.79 6.12 13.60
C ILE A 38 34.19 5.89 14.99
N TRP A 39 34.90 6.27 16.05
CA TRP A 39 34.38 6.17 17.41
C TRP A 39 33.17 7.09 17.62
N PHE A 40 33.22 8.33 17.12
CA PHE A 40 32.08 9.24 17.14
C PHE A 40 30.92 8.76 16.25
N TYR A 41 31.21 8.16 15.09
CA TYR A 41 30.17 7.59 14.22
C TYR A 41 29.48 6.36 14.84
N LEU A 42 30.24 5.51 15.53
CA LEU A 42 29.72 4.27 16.13
C LEU A 42 29.12 4.48 17.53
N TYR A 43 29.63 5.46 18.29
CA TYR A 43 29.30 5.65 19.71
C TYR A 43 28.86 7.07 20.05
N GLY A 44 28.86 8.02 19.11
CA GLY A 44 28.48 9.42 19.32
C GLY A 44 27.04 9.55 19.83
N ASP A 45 26.10 8.78 19.27
CA ASP A 45 24.71 8.74 19.73
C ASP A 45 24.58 8.25 21.19
N ARG A 46 25.47 7.35 21.63
CA ARG A 46 25.51 6.89 23.04
C ARG A 46 26.06 7.97 23.97
N VAL A 47 27.06 8.75 23.53
CA VAL A 47 27.62 9.86 24.32
C VAL A 47 26.62 11.00 24.43
N VAL A 48 25.91 11.33 23.33
CA VAL A 48 24.82 12.32 23.33
C VAL A 48 23.69 11.86 24.25
N GLY A 49 23.25 10.59 24.16
CA GLY A 49 22.24 10.03 25.07
C GLY A 49 22.64 10.04 26.55
N TYR A 50 23.94 9.91 26.85
CA TYR A 50 24.48 10.01 28.22
C TYR A 50 24.50 11.46 28.74
N VAL A 51 24.73 12.45 27.86
CA VAL A 51 24.64 13.87 28.21
C VAL A 51 23.18 14.31 28.36
N GLU A 52 22.26 13.77 27.57
CA GLU A 52 20.82 14.00 27.67
C GLU A 52 20.22 13.48 28.99
N THR A 53 20.63 12.29 29.41
CA THR A 53 20.26 11.74 30.73
C THR A 53 20.92 12.49 31.89
N ALA A 54 22.14 13.02 31.70
CA ALA A 54 22.84 13.81 32.72
C ALA A 54 22.35 15.26 32.86
N THR A 55 21.52 15.77 31.95
CA THR A 55 21.03 17.18 31.93
C THR A 55 19.50 17.31 31.99
N SER A 56 18.78 16.27 32.39
CA SER A 56 17.33 16.32 32.59
C SER A 56 16.96 17.26 33.75
N ALA A 57 16.76 18.55 33.47
CA ALA A 57 15.95 19.41 34.33
C ALA A 57 14.51 18.86 34.42
N ALA A 58 13.85 19.07 35.56
CA ALA A 58 12.47 18.68 35.77
C ALA A 58 11.58 19.25 34.64
N THR A 59 10.71 18.41 34.10
CA THR A 59 9.75 18.80 33.06
C THR A 59 8.91 19.97 33.54
N ASP A 60 8.80 21.01 32.72
CA ASP A 60 7.93 22.15 32.99
C ASP A 60 6.51 21.64 33.31
N PRO A 61 5.98 21.88 34.53
CA PRO A 61 4.64 21.45 34.91
C PRO A 61 3.58 21.95 33.91
N ALA A 62 3.81 23.11 33.26
CA ALA A 62 2.90 23.68 32.28
C ALA A 62 2.86 22.89 30.95
N LEU A 63 3.93 22.16 30.59
CA LEU A 63 4.00 21.32 29.39
C LEU A 63 3.54 19.89 29.65
N THR A 64 3.49 19.47 30.92
CA THR A 64 3.04 18.13 31.32
C THR A 64 1.63 17.84 30.80
N ALA A 65 0.73 18.84 30.84
CA ALA A 65 -0.62 18.71 30.29
C ALA A 65 -0.64 18.44 28.78
N VAL A 66 0.30 19.01 28.02
CA VAL A 66 0.41 18.79 26.57
C VAL A 66 0.84 17.35 26.29
N TYR A 67 1.87 16.86 26.98
CA TYR A 67 2.36 15.49 26.82
C TYR A 67 1.29 14.45 27.18
N GLN A 68 0.56 14.67 28.28
CA GLN A 68 -0.56 13.83 28.69
C GLN A 68 -1.74 13.90 27.71
N HIS A 69 -2.00 15.07 27.13
CA HIS A 69 -3.06 15.22 26.12
C HIS A 69 -2.79 14.34 24.88
N PHE A 70 -1.52 14.14 24.50
CA PHE A 70 -1.13 13.35 23.33
C PHE A 70 -0.61 11.94 23.64
N ASP A 71 -0.68 11.48 24.90
CA ASP A 71 -0.18 10.18 25.35
C ASP A 71 1.30 9.91 25.01
N ILE A 72 2.12 10.97 24.99
CA ILE A 72 3.56 10.89 24.77
C ILE A 72 4.32 11.11 26.08
N ALA A 73 5.49 10.49 26.18
CA ALA A 73 6.40 10.79 27.27
C ALA A 73 6.93 12.22 27.13
N PRO A 74 7.27 12.91 28.24
CA PRO A 74 7.92 14.20 28.14
C PRO A 74 9.21 14.12 27.34
N LEU A 75 9.38 15.07 26.42
CA LEU A 75 10.57 15.13 25.57
C LEU A 75 11.79 15.58 26.39
N PRO A 76 13.01 15.13 26.04
CA PRO A 76 14.22 15.67 26.63
C PRO A 76 14.31 17.19 26.44
N ASN A 77 14.85 17.92 27.42
CA ASN A 77 14.93 19.38 27.36
C ASN A 77 15.71 19.90 26.14
N VAL A 78 16.70 19.14 25.66
CA VAL A 78 17.47 19.48 24.45
C VAL A 78 16.62 19.43 23.17
N VAL A 79 15.50 18.73 23.18
CA VAL A 79 14.51 18.67 22.09
C VAL A 79 13.40 19.68 22.36
N ALA A 80 12.79 19.63 23.54
CA ALA A 80 11.68 20.51 23.93
C ALA A 80 12.07 22.00 23.92
N GLY A 81 13.31 22.32 24.29
CA GLY A 81 13.83 23.69 24.37
C GLY A 81 14.29 24.27 23.03
N ARG A 82 14.27 23.51 21.93
CA ARG A 82 14.57 24.06 20.60
C ARG A 82 13.49 25.07 20.23
N ALA A 83 13.88 26.20 19.65
CA ALA A 83 12.96 27.32 19.40
C ALA A 83 11.69 26.91 18.63
N THR A 84 11.81 26.06 17.60
CA THR A 84 10.67 25.54 16.83
C THR A 84 9.78 24.63 17.65
N MET A 85 10.36 23.66 18.37
CA MET A 85 9.64 22.72 19.23
C MET A 85 8.92 23.45 20.37
N ALA A 86 9.62 24.34 21.06
CA ALA A 86 9.07 25.16 22.15
C ALA A 86 7.90 26.03 21.69
N ALA A 87 7.99 26.61 20.49
CA ALA A 87 6.90 27.40 19.91
C ALA A 87 5.64 26.55 19.69
N TYR A 88 5.78 25.36 19.12
CA TYR A 88 4.63 24.46 18.93
C TYR A 88 4.07 23.94 20.25
N LEU A 89 4.92 23.62 21.22
CA LEU A 89 4.49 23.22 22.56
C LEU A 89 3.72 24.35 23.26
N ASP A 90 4.12 25.62 23.13
CA ASP A 90 3.36 26.74 23.70
C ASP A 90 2.01 26.95 22.98
N MET A 91 1.96 26.78 21.66
CA MET A 91 0.70 26.82 20.90
C MET A 91 -0.26 25.73 21.38
N LEU A 92 0.22 24.48 21.45
CA LEU A 92 -0.59 23.33 21.87
C LEU A 92 -0.97 23.36 23.35
N ARG A 93 -0.19 24.05 24.19
CA ARG A 93 -0.56 24.32 25.59
C ARG A 93 -1.80 25.21 25.69
N ARG A 94 -1.95 26.17 24.77
CA ARG A 94 -3.10 27.09 24.73
C ARG A 94 -4.28 26.47 23.99
N GLU A 95 -3.99 25.82 22.86
CA GLU A 95 -4.98 25.26 21.94
C GLU A 95 -4.56 23.84 21.53
N PRO A 96 -4.81 22.81 22.38
CA PRO A 96 -4.38 21.43 22.12
C PRO A 96 -4.98 20.83 20.84
N CYS A 97 -6.11 21.38 20.39
CA CYS A 97 -6.85 20.92 19.22
C CYS A 97 -6.64 21.79 17.96
N ASP A 98 -5.63 22.65 17.93
CA ASP A 98 -5.25 23.35 16.69
C ASP A 98 -4.54 22.39 15.72
N TRP A 99 -5.19 22.08 14.60
CA TRP A 99 -4.67 21.13 13.60
C TRP A 99 -3.30 21.56 13.03
N ASN A 100 -3.08 22.85 12.78
CA ASN A 100 -1.85 23.32 12.17
C ASN A 100 -0.66 23.17 13.13
N ALA A 101 -0.86 23.47 14.41
CA ALA A 101 0.12 23.26 15.47
C ALA A 101 0.38 21.77 15.67
N VAL A 102 -0.66 20.92 15.72
CA VAL A 102 -0.52 19.46 15.82
C VAL A 102 0.29 18.90 14.67
N TYR A 103 -0.07 19.26 13.43
CA TYR A 103 0.62 18.78 12.23
C TYR A 103 2.09 19.20 12.20
N LYS A 104 2.38 20.47 12.51
CA LYS A 104 3.75 20.99 12.57
C LYS A 104 4.56 20.38 13.72
N PHE A 105 3.95 20.20 14.89
CA PHE A 105 4.56 19.54 16.04
C PHE A 105 4.93 18.10 15.73
N ALA A 106 4.00 17.32 15.17
CA ALA A 106 4.26 15.94 14.75
C ALA A 106 5.32 15.87 13.64
N GLY A 107 5.32 16.82 12.70
CA GLY A 107 6.39 16.94 11.70
C GLY A 107 7.76 17.19 12.33
N GLU A 108 7.84 18.10 13.30
CA GLU A 108 9.09 18.37 14.02
C GLU A 108 9.54 17.17 14.85
N LEU A 109 8.62 16.46 15.52
CA LEU A 109 8.93 15.20 16.21
C LEU A 109 9.57 14.18 15.26
N GLN A 110 9.04 14.01 14.05
CA GLN A 110 9.63 13.13 13.04
C GLN A 110 11.05 13.57 12.64
N ASN A 111 11.27 14.87 12.41
CA ASN A 111 12.59 15.42 12.08
C ASN A 111 13.63 15.16 13.17
N GLN A 112 13.18 15.09 14.43
CA GLN A 112 14.01 14.80 15.60
C GLN A 112 14.12 13.30 15.92
N GLY A 113 13.54 12.41 15.10
CA GLY A 113 13.60 10.97 15.29
C GLY A 113 12.50 10.38 16.18
N TYR A 114 11.62 11.20 16.75
CA TYR A 114 10.49 10.81 17.61
C TYR A 114 9.26 10.43 16.76
N ARG A 115 9.48 9.53 15.78
CA ARG A 115 8.44 9.14 14.81
C ARG A 115 7.24 8.46 15.50
N ARG A 116 7.48 7.64 16.52
CA ARG A 116 6.42 6.93 17.26
C ARG A 116 5.54 7.92 18.04
N GLU A 117 6.14 8.91 18.68
CA GLU A 117 5.46 9.99 19.39
C GLU A 117 4.65 10.85 18.41
N ALA A 118 5.19 11.13 17.23
CA ALA A 118 4.44 11.84 16.18
C ALA A 118 3.16 11.10 15.76
N ALA A 119 3.22 9.77 15.61
CA ALA A 119 2.03 8.98 15.32
C ALA A 119 1.01 9.05 16.46
N LYS A 120 1.47 8.95 17.72
CA LYS A 120 0.59 9.09 18.90
C LYS A 120 -0.10 10.44 18.97
N VAL A 121 0.62 11.52 18.64
CA VAL A 121 0.05 12.88 18.56
C VAL A 121 -1.12 12.93 17.58
N PHE A 122 -0.98 12.34 16.40
CA PHE A 122 -2.07 12.27 15.41
C PHE A 122 -3.24 11.41 15.87
N ILE A 123 -2.99 10.25 16.47
CA ILE A 123 -4.04 9.37 17.02
C ILE A 123 -4.80 10.08 18.13
N ALA A 124 -4.10 10.68 19.08
CA ALA A 124 -4.70 11.40 20.19
C ALA A 124 -5.51 12.62 19.71
N PHE A 125 -5.03 13.36 18.70
CA PHE A 125 -5.81 14.42 18.07
C PHE A 125 -7.15 13.89 17.51
N SER A 126 -7.11 12.79 16.75
CA SER A 126 -8.32 12.19 16.17
C SER A 126 -9.31 11.77 17.26
N ASN A 127 -8.81 11.21 18.37
CA ASN A 127 -9.63 10.66 19.44
C ASN A 127 -10.17 11.71 20.43
N ARG A 128 -9.41 12.78 20.69
CA ARG A 128 -9.71 13.73 21.78
C ARG A 128 -10.18 15.10 21.31
N CYS A 129 -9.91 15.44 20.05
CA CYS A 129 -10.31 16.72 19.48
C CYS A 129 -11.44 16.53 18.47
N LYS A 130 -11.11 15.96 17.31
CA LYS A 130 -12.08 15.73 16.24
C LYS A 130 -11.61 14.54 15.40
N PRO A 131 -12.49 13.58 15.09
CA PRO A 131 -12.17 12.48 14.19
C PRO A 131 -11.58 13.01 12.87
N SER A 132 -10.40 12.51 12.49
CA SER A 132 -9.64 13.04 11.36
C SER A 132 -8.98 11.93 10.55
N ASN A 133 -9.48 11.74 9.32
CA ASN A 133 -8.93 10.77 8.37
C ASN A 133 -7.47 11.11 8.05
N VAL A 134 -7.15 12.40 7.92
CA VAL A 134 -5.80 12.88 7.63
C VAL A 134 -4.84 12.53 8.77
N ALA A 135 -5.26 12.68 10.03
CA ALA A 135 -4.46 12.34 11.19
C ALA A 135 -4.22 10.82 11.29
N LEU A 136 -5.29 10.03 11.21
CA LEU A 136 -5.17 8.56 11.29
C LEU A 136 -4.39 7.97 10.12
N SER A 137 -4.56 8.49 8.91
CA SER A 137 -3.76 8.09 7.74
C SER A 137 -2.27 8.42 7.94
N ALA A 138 -1.93 9.61 8.43
CA ALA A 138 -0.55 9.95 8.75
C ALA A 138 0.04 9.03 9.83
N ALA A 139 -0.70 8.78 10.91
CA ALA A 139 -0.27 7.89 11.99
C ALA A 139 -0.03 6.45 11.51
N ALA A 140 -0.97 5.87 10.75
CA ALA A 140 -0.85 4.50 10.24
C ALA A 140 0.36 4.34 9.31
N ASN A 141 0.64 5.33 8.45
CA ASN A 141 1.84 5.32 7.60
C ASN A 141 3.13 5.37 8.44
N ILE A 142 3.21 6.29 9.41
CA ILE A 142 4.38 6.42 10.28
C ILE A 142 4.65 5.12 11.06
N LEU A 143 3.60 4.51 11.62
CA LEU A 143 3.72 3.25 12.36
C LEU A 143 4.09 2.07 11.45
N GLY A 144 3.53 2.02 10.23
CA GLY A 144 3.90 1.04 9.21
C GLY A 144 5.37 1.12 8.83
N ASP A 145 5.89 2.32 8.58
CA ASP A 145 7.31 2.55 8.30
C ASP A 145 8.23 2.13 9.46
N LEU A 146 7.73 2.26 10.70
CA LEU A 146 8.43 1.82 11.92
C LEU A 146 8.33 0.30 12.15
N SER A 147 7.64 -0.43 11.27
CA SER A 147 7.30 -1.85 11.44
C SER A 147 6.50 -2.14 12.71
N ASP A 148 5.83 -1.14 13.28
CA ASP A 148 4.88 -1.33 14.38
C ASP A 148 3.51 -1.72 13.81
N PHE A 149 3.47 -2.93 13.25
CA PHE A 149 2.35 -3.39 12.46
C PHE A 149 1.07 -3.55 13.28
N ASP A 150 1.15 -3.86 14.57
CA ASP A 150 -0.04 -4.05 15.40
C ASP A 150 -0.81 -2.74 15.59
N GLU A 151 -0.13 -1.66 16.02
CA GLU A 151 -0.79 -0.36 16.18
C GLU A 151 -1.10 0.28 14.82
N ALA A 152 -0.26 0.06 13.78
CA ALA A 152 -0.53 0.54 12.43
C ALA A 152 -1.83 -0.04 11.86
N LEU A 153 -2.03 -1.36 11.99
CA LEU A 153 -3.23 -2.03 11.49
C LEU A 153 -4.47 -1.65 12.29
N LYS A 154 -4.35 -1.49 13.62
CA LYS A 154 -5.44 -0.96 14.44
C LYS A 154 -5.84 0.46 14.01
N THR A 155 -4.87 1.34 13.82
CA THR A 155 -5.10 2.72 13.35
C THR A 155 -5.74 2.73 11.95
N ALA A 156 -5.30 1.86 11.05
CA ALA A 156 -5.88 1.71 9.72
C ALA A 156 -7.32 1.17 9.75
N ASN A 157 -7.65 0.28 10.70
CA ASN A 157 -9.01 -0.19 10.91
C ASN A 157 -9.93 0.95 11.39
N ASP A 158 -9.46 1.77 12.34
CA ASP A 158 -10.21 2.94 12.82
C ASP A 158 -10.45 3.95 11.68
N LEU A 159 -9.45 4.15 10.81
CA LEU A 159 -9.55 4.98 9.61
C LEU A 159 -10.64 4.49 8.64
N ILE A 160 -10.65 3.18 8.35
CA ILE A 160 -11.65 2.57 7.45
C ILE A 160 -13.04 2.61 8.07
N ALA A 161 -13.18 2.35 9.38
CA ALA A 161 -14.46 2.42 10.08
C ALA A 161 -15.11 3.82 9.98
N MET A 162 -14.29 4.88 9.97
CA MET A 162 -14.78 6.25 9.80
C MET A 162 -15.23 6.58 8.37
N SER A 163 -14.71 5.90 7.37
CA SER A 163 -15.00 6.18 5.95
C SER A 163 -14.84 4.92 5.11
N PRO A 164 -15.80 3.97 5.20
CA PRO A 164 -15.66 2.63 4.63
C PRO A 164 -15.70 2.59 3.10
N GLY A 165 -16.11 3.69 2.45
CA GLY A 165 -16.17 3.81 0.99
C GLY A 165 -14.96 4.48 0.35
N MET A 166 -13.87 4.70 1.09
CA MET A 166 -12.67 5.36 0.57
C MET A 166 -11.62 4.32 0.14
N PRO A 167 -11.39 4.09 -1.17
CA PRO A 167 -10.46 3.06 -1.65
C PRO A 167 -9.04 3.26 -1.11
N ASP A 168 -8.57 4.52 -1.03
CA ASP A 168 -7.22 4.86 -0.57
C ASP A 168 -6.89 4.30 0.83
N PHE A 169 -7.88 4.16 1.71
CA PHE A 169 -7.66 3.65 3.07
C PHE A 169 -7.45 2.13 3.09
N TYR A 170 -8.12 1.40 2.20
CA TYR A 170 -7.85 -0.03 1.99
C TYR A 170 -6.50 -0.22 1.33
N TYR A 171 -6.16 0.59 0.32
CA TYR A 171 -4.83 0.55 -0.30
C TYR A 171 -3.72 0.77 0.73
N GLN A 172 -3.88 1.75 1.62
CA GLN A 172 -2.94 2.02 2.70
C GLN A 172 -2.82 0.82 3.65
N ARG A 173 -3.94 0.23 4.09
CA ARG A 173 -3.91 -0.96 4.96
C ARG A 173 -3.29 -2.18 4.26
N ALA A 174 -3.52 -2.35 2.96
CA ALA A 174 -2.91 -3.40 2.15
C ALA A 174 -1.38 -3.32 2.16
N LEU A 175 -0.81 -2.12 1.98
CA LEU A 175 0.64 -1.91 2.05
C LEU A 175 1.23 -2.25 3.42
N ILE A 176 0.53 -1.89 4.51
CA ILE A 176 0.92 -2.23 5.88
C ILE A 176 0.88 -3.76 6.06
N ARG A 177 -0.20 -4.42 5.63
CA ARG A 177 -0.36 -5.88 5.70
C ARG A 177 0.71 -6.61 4.90
N GLN A 178 1.03 -6.14 3.69
CA GLN A 178 2.09 -6.71 2.86
C GLN A 178 3.46 -6.58 3.54
N SER A 179 3.76 -5.43 4.13
CA SER A 179 4.99 -5.20 4.91
C SER A 179 5.06 -6.09 6.15
N ALA A 180 3.91 -6.36 6.78
CA ALA A 180 3.74 -7.30 7.87
C ALA A 180 3.70 -8.78 7.43
N LYS A 181 3.86 -9.07 6.13
CA LYS A 181 3.77 -10.41 5.50
C LYS A 181 2.40 -11.10 5.66
N LYS A 182 1.35 -10.33 5.92
CA LYS A 182 -0.05 -10.79 5.96
C LYS A 182 -0.64 -10.73 4.56
N TYR A 183 -0.11 -11.56 3.65
CA TYR A 183 -0.38 -11.45 2.22
C TYR A 183 -1.84 -11.73 1.83
N ARG A 184 -2.50 -12.71 2.47
CA ARG A 184 -3.93 -12.98 2.22
C ARG A 184 -4.81 -11.78 2.58
N ASP A 185 -4.63 -11.23 3.79
CA ASP A 185 -5.35 -10.04 4.23
C ASP A 185 -5.06 -8.82 3.32
N ALA A 186 -3.85 -8.70 2.77
CA ALA A 186 -3.49 -7.61 1.84
C ALA A 186 -4.24 -7.75 0.50
N ILE A 187 -4.40 -8.97 0.00
CA ILE A 187 -5.16 -9.27 -1.22
C ILE A 187 -6.60 -8.79 -1.09
N ASP A 188 -7.26 -9.06 0.04
CA ASP A 188 -8.64 -8.65 0.28
C ASP A 188 -8.78 -7.11 0.33
N ASP A 189 -7.81 -6.42 0.92
CA ASP A 189 -7.80 -4.96 0.91
C ASP A 189 -7.61 -4.40 -0.50
N TYR A 190 -6.70 -4.94 -1.30
CA TYR A 190 -6.54 -4.52 -2.70
C TYR A 190 -7.79 -4.82 -3.54
N TYR A 191 -8.45 -5.95 -3.33
CA TYR A 191 -9.73 -6.22 -4.00
C TYR A 191 -10.84 -5.28 -3.54
N SER A 192 -10.82 -4.84 -2.28
CA SER A 192 -11.72 -3.77 -1.82
C SER A 192 -11.43 -2.44 -2.54
N VAL A 193 -10.18 -2.11 -2.85
CA VAL A 193 -9.85 -0.93 -3.69
C VAL A 193 -10.53 -1.03 -5.06
N ILE A 194 -10.42 -2.17 -5.73
CA ILE A 194 -11.06 -2.41 -7.04
C ILE A 194 -12.59 -2.41 -6.92
N GLY A 195 -13.11 -2.98 -5.83
CA GLY A 195 -14.55 -3.08 -5.56
C GLY A 195 -15.21 -1.74 -5.23
N LEU A 196 -14.47 -0.82 -4.60
CA LEU A 196 -14.94 0.52 -4.23
C LEU A 196 -14.69 1.59 -5.31
N THR A 197 -13.97 1.26 -6.38
CA THR A 197 -13.65 2.21 -7.46
C THR A 197 -14.65 2.10 -8.60
N ASP A 198 -15.40 3.18 -8.84
CA ASP A 198 -16.41 3.24 -9.92
C ASP A 198 -15.83 2.94 -11.30
N ASN A 199 -14.67 3.55 -11.62
CA ASN A 199 -14.01 3.35 -12.90
C ASN A 199 -12.64 2.69 -12.71
N VAL A 200 -12.62 1.36 -12.69
CA VAL A 200 -11.40 0.56 -12.53
C VAL A 200 -10.30 0.93 -13.54
N ALA A 201 -10.63 1.49 -14.71
CA ALA A 201 -9.61 1.90 -15.70
C ALA A 201 -8.78 3.14 -15.27
N THR A 202 -9.19 3.85 -14.21
CA THR A 202 -8.41 4.94 -13.62
C THR A 202 -7.34 4.44 -12.64
N LEU A 203 -7.46 3.20 -12.16
CA LEU A 203 -6.49 2.61 -11.24
C LEU A 203 -5.14 2.43 -11.94
N ASN A 204 -4.08 2.68 -11.18
CA ASN A 204 -2.71 2.42 -11.60
C ASN A 204 -2.36 0.92 -11.43
N SER A 205 -1.17 0.53 -11.89
CA SER A 205 -0.73 -0.86 -11.80
C SER A 205 -0.53 -1.33 -10.36
N THR A 206 -0.24 -0.43 -9.41
CA THR A 206 0.22 -0.79 -8.07
C THR A 206 -0.79 -1.61 -7.27
N VAL A 207 -2.10 -1.39 -7.49
CA VAL A 207 -3.15 -2.21 -6.88
C VAL A 207 -3.08 -3.65 -7.39
N PHE A 208 -2.99 -3.85 -8.70
CA PHE A 208 -2.98 -5.17 -9.32
C PHE A 208 -1.65 -5.90 -9.11
N GLU A 209 -0.53 -5.18 -9.19
CA GLU A 209 0.80 -5.67 -8.87
C GLU A 209 0.92 -6.03 -7.38
N GLY A 210 0.26 -5.30 -6.49
CA GLY A 210 0.18 -5.61 -5.05
C GLY A 210 -0.52 -6.94 -4.78
N ILE A 211 -1.65 -7.19 -5.44
CA ILE A 211 -2.35 -8.50 -5.38
C ILE A 211 -1.46 -9.60 -5.93
N SER A 212 -0.95 -9.39 -7.14
CA SER A 212 -0.12 -10.37 -7.86
C SER A 212 1.15 -10.72 -7.09
N THR A 213 1.81 -9.73 -6.49
CA THR A 213 2.98 -9.94 -5.63
C THR A 213 2.62 -10.66 -4.35
N SER A 214 1.48 -10.36 -3.75
CA SER A 214 1.03 -11.05 -2.53
C SER A 214 0.76 -12.54 -2.80
N TYR A 215 0.13 -12.88 -3.92
CA TYR A 215 0.01 -14.27 -4.37
C TYR A 215 1.36 -14.93 -4.63
N ARG A 216 2.29 -14.24 -5.31
CA ARG A 216 3.66 -14.72 -5.54
C ARG A 216 4.38 -15.06 -4.23
N GLU A 217 4.28 -14.20 -3.21
CA GLU A 217 4.90 -14.44 -1.90
C GLU A 217 4.25 -15.59 -1.12
N LEU A 218 3.00 -15.94 -1.43
CA LEU A 218 2.32 -17.14 -0.94
C LEU A 218 2.69 -18.41 -1.75
N GLY A 219 3.40 -18.28 -2.87
CA GLY A 219 3.69 -19.39 -3.79
C GLY A 219 2.53 -19.73 -4.74
N GLU A 220 1.47 -18.93 -4.74
CA GLU A 220 0.25 -19.09 -5.54
C GLU A 220 0.43 -18.42 -6.91
N TYR A 221 1.33 -18.98 -7.73
CA TYR A 221 1.74 -18.33 -8.98
C TYR A 221 0.61 -18.24 -10.02
N CYS A 222 -0.29 -19.22 -10.07
CA CYS A 222 -1.38 -19.18 -11.06
C CYS A 222 -2.41 -18.10 -10.72
N GLU A 223 -2.71 -17.94 -9.44
CA GLU A 223 -3.59 -16.90 -8.91
C GLU A 223 -2.99 -15.50 -9.10
N ALA A 224 -1.66 -15.36 -9.09
CA ALA A 224 -0.96 -14.11 -9.34
C ALA A 224 -1.17 -13.54 -10.76
N ILE A 225 -1.60 -14.36 -11.72
CA ILE A 225 -1.78 -13.95 -13.13
C ILE A 225 -3.07 -13.15 -13.33
N GLY A 226 -4.19 -13.60 -12.73
CA GLY A 226 -5.52 -13.02 -12.93
C GLY A 226 -5.61 -11.49 -12.67
N PRO A 227 -5.01 -10.95 -11.59
CA PRO A 227 -4.99 -9.51 -11.34
C PRO A 227 -4.28 -8.70 -12.43
N LEU A 228 -3.16 -9.20 -12.95
CA LEU A 228 -2.41 -8.53 -14.02
C LEU A 228 -3.20 -8.53 -15.33
N GLN A 229 -3.84 -9.66 -15.63
CA GLN A 229 -4.74 -9.77 -16.78
C GLN A 229 -5.94 -8.83 -16.67
N LEU A 230 -6.54 -8.69 -15.48
CA LEU A 230 -7.59 -7.72 -15.24
C LEU A 230 -7.09 -6.28 -15.42
N TRP A 231 -5.86 -5.98 -15.01
CA TRP A 231 -5.27 -4.66 -15.26
C TRP A 231 -5.11 -4.39 -16.75
N VAL A 232 -4.49 -5.32 -17.49
CA VAL A 232 -4.31 -5.23 -18.95
C VAL A 232 -5.65 -4.98 -19.63
N SER A 233 -6.67 -5.75 -19.27
CA SER A 233 -7.98 -5.69 -19.91
C SER A 233 -8.73 -4.38 -19.68
N THR A 234 -8.40 -3.62 -18.62
CA THR A 234 -9.01 -2.30 -18.35
C THR A 234 -8.59 -1.22 -19.34
N ASN A 235 -7.38 -1.31 -19.89
CA ASN A 235 -6.85 -0.41 -20.92
C ASN A 235 -5.68 -1.10 -21.65
N PRO A 236 -5.96 -1.97 -22.63
CA PRO A 236 -4.92 -2.77 -23.29
C PRO A 236 -3.83 -1.90 -23.93
N ASP A 237 -4.20 -0.82 -24.63
CA ASP A 237 -3.25 0.08 -25.30
C ASP A 237 -2.22 0.68 -24.33
N ARG A 238 -2.62 0.91 -23.08
CA ARG A 238 -1.75 1.46 -22.04
C ARG A 238 -1.03 0.39 -21.22
N ASN A 239 -1.73 -0.68 -20.87
CA ASN A 239 -1.33 -1.60 -19.81
C ASN A 239 -0.69 -2.88 -20.36
N ASP A 240 -0.98 -3.24 -21.61
CA ASP A 240 -0.39 -4.41 -22.27
C ASP A 240 1.05 -4.13 -22.71
N THR A 241 1.96 -4.21 -21.74
CA THR A 241 3.39 -3.93 -21.94
C THR A 241 4.20 -5.22 -21.95
N ALA A 242 5.36 -5.20 -22.60
CA ALA A 242 6.31 -6.33 -22.57
C ALA A 242 6.70 -6.75 -21.15
N VAL A 243 6.74 -5.81 -20.21
CA VAL A 243 7.01 -6.08 -18.78
C VAL A 243 5.91 -6.94 -18.17
N VAL A 244 4.63 -6.53 -18.34
CA VAL A 244 3.50 -7.27 -17.78
C VAL A 244 3.38 -8.67 -18.40
N ARG A 245 3.52 -8.77 -19.73
CA ARG A 245 3.54 -10.08 -20.42
C ARG A 245 4.66 -10.98 -19.90
N GLY A 246 5.85 -10.42 -19.67
CA GLY A 246 6.99 -11.14 -19.09
C GLY A 246 6.71 -11.66 -17.68
N ILE A 247 6.07 -10.86 -16.82
CA ILE A 247 5.67 -11.27 -15.47
C ILE A 247 4.63 -12.39 -15.52
N ILE A 248 3.59 -12.25 -16.35
CA ILE A 248 2.58 -13.30 -16.54
C ILE A 248 3.27 -14.60 -16.99
N LYS A 249 4.15 -14.53 -17.99
CA LYS A 249 4.85 -15.71 -18.50
C LYS A 249 5.75 -16.38 -17.45
N LEU A 250 6.40 -15.57 -16.61
CA LEU A 250 7.19 -16.05 -15.49
C LEU A 250 6.30 -16.87 -14.52
N TYR A 251 5.16 -16.32 -14.12
CA TYR A 251 4.25 -17.01 -13.20
C TYR A 251 3.62 -18.28 -13.79
N GLU A 252 3.24 -18.25 -15.08
CA GLU A 252 2.80 -19.47 -15.78
C GLU A 252 3.84 -20.59 -15.69
N THR A 253 5.12 -20.25 -15.86
CA THR A 253 6.22 -21.20 -15.83
C THR A 253 6.50 -21.69 -14.41
N MET A 254 6.47 -20.79 -13.42
CA MET A 254 6.72 -21.14 -12.01
C MET A 254 5.61 -21.98 -11.39
N GLY A 255 4.35 -21.74 -11.78
CA GLY A 255 3.18 -22.45 -11.28
C GLY A 255 2.74 -23.64 -12.12
N GLU A 256 3.37 -23.91 -13.26
CA GLU A 256 2.94 -24.93 -14.24
C GLU A 256 1.46 -24.79 -14.62
N CYS A 257 1.01 -23.55 -14.80
CA CYS A 257 -0.41 -23.22 -14.88
C CYS A 257 -1.03 -23.69 -16.21
N ALA A 258 -2.05 -24.54 -16.14
CA ALA A 258 -2.92 -24.86 -17.27
C ALA A 258 -4.01 -23.77 -17.47
N SER A 259 -3.66 -22.49 -17.35
CA SER A 259 -4.64 -21.40 -17.50
C SER A 259 -4.88 -21.12 -18.97
N THR A 260 -6.14 -21.15 -19.38
CA THR A 260 -6.55 -20.57 -20.66
C THR A 260 -7.18 -19.21 -20.40
N TYR A 261 -6.53 -18.15 -20.87
CA TYR A 261 -6.96 -16.76 -20.64
C TYR A 261 -8.42 -16.56 -21.04
N ALA A 262 -8.76 -16.86 -22.30
CA ALA A 262 -10.12 -16.92 -22.84
C ALA A 262 -10.11 -17.70 -24.16
N THR A 263 -11.24 -18.31 -24.53
CA THR A 263 -11.45 -18.98 -25.83
C THR A 263 -12.89 -18.83 -26.33
N GLY A 264 -13.05 -18.93 -27.65
CA GLY A 264 -14.33 -19.07 -28.32
C GLY A 264 -14.97 -17.73 -28.70
N SER A 265 -16.09 -17.82 -29.42
CA SER A 265 -16.92 -16.67 -29.77
C SER A 265 -18.39 -17.06 -29.81
N ASP A 266 -19.28 -16.12 -29.51
CA ASP A 266 -20.71 -16.33 -29.55
C ASP A 266 -21.51 -15.03 -29.77
N ARG A 267 -22.80 -15.17 -30.07
CA ARG A 267 -23.73 -14.07 -30.33
C ARG A 267 -25.06 -14.38 -29.67
N PHE A 268 -25.60 -13.40 -28.96
CA PHE A 268 -26.83 -13.55 -28.19
C PHE A 268 -27.80 -12.42 -28.54
N PRO A 269 -29.11 -12.67 -28.56
CA PRO A 269 -30.08 -11.61 -28.82
C PRO A 269 -30.07 -10.57 -27.68
N THR A 270 -30.12 -9.28 -28.04
CA THR A 270 -30.45 -8.24 -27.06
C THR A 270 -31.97 -8.20 -26.91
N GLN A 271 -32.48 -8.53 -25.72
CA GLN A 271 -33.92 -8.76 -25.49
C GLN A 271 -34.79 -7.46 -25.54
N GLY A 272 -34.30 -6.38 -26.15
CA GLY A 272 -35.00 -5.08 -26.18
C GLY A 272 -35.24 -4.46 -24.80
N LYS A 273 -34.62 -5.00 -23.75
CA LYS A 273 -34.72 -4.55 -22.35
C LYS A 273 -33.47 -3.77 -21.96
N ASN A 274 -33.61 -2.88 -20.98
CA ASN A 274 -32.49 -2.13 -20.38
C ASN A 274 -31.44 -3.05 -19.70
N VAL A 275 -31.78 -4.32 -19.48
CA VAL A 275 -30.93 -5.31 -18.80
C VAL A 275 -30.78 -6.53 -19.71
N ILE A 276 -29.55 -6.97 -19.93
CA ILE A 276 -29.23 -8.17 -20.73
C ILE A 276 -29.06 -9.34 -19.76
N LEU A 277 -29.85 -10.39 -19.95
CA LEU A 277 -29.74 -11.65 -19.21
C LEU A 277 -29.03 -12.69 -20.07
N ALA A 278 -28.11 -13.44 -19.45
CA ALA A 278 -27.38 -14.53 -20.07
C ALA A 278 -27.42 -15.78 -19.18
N LYS A 279 -27.46 -16.96 -19.82
CA LYS A 279 -27.17 -18.22 -19.13
C LYS A 279 -25.66 -18.36 -19.02
N VAL A 280 -25.17 -18.45 -17.80
CA VAL A 280 -23.75 -18.54 -17.49
C VAL A 280 -23.51 -19.83 -16.72
N SER A 281 -22.49 -20.59 -17.10
CA SER A 281 -22.04 -21.75 -16.34
C SER A 281 -20.79 -21.37 -15.55
N VAL A 282 -20.85 -21.53 -14.22
CA VAL A 282 -19.73 -21.32 -13.31
C VAL A 282 -19.36 -22.67 -12.70
N ASN A 283 -18.13 -23.11 -12.90
CA ASN A 283 -17.66 -24.44 -12.50
C ASN A 283 -18.61 -25.58 -12.94
N GLY A 284 -19.20 -25.45 -14.14
CA GLY A 284 -20.15 -26.41 -14.70
C GLY A 284 -21.60 -26.26 -14.19
N THR A 285 -21.87 -25.38 -13.24
CA THR A 285 -23.22 -25.11 -12.74
C THR A 285 -23.85 -23.93 -13.47
N GLU A 286 -24.99 -24.15 -14.13
CA GLU A 286 -25.72 -23.09 -14.83
C GLU A 286 -26.52 -22.19 -13.89
N GLY A 287 -26.55 -20.89 -14.21
CA GLY A 287 -27.38 -19.88 -13.59
C GLY A 287 -27.74 -18.74 -14.56
N VAL A 288 -28.68 -17.89 -14.15
CA VAL A 288 -29.10 -16.70 -14.90
C VAL A 288 -28.37 -15.48 -14.38
N PHE A 289 -27.64 -14.78 -15.24
CA PHE A 289 -26.82 -13.63 -14.85
C PHE A 289 -27.24 -12.39 -15.63
N ILE A 290 -27.10 -11.23 -14.99
CA ILE A 290 -27.13 -9.95 -15.68
C ILE A 290 -25.74 -9.69 -16.26
N VAL A 291 -25.67 -9.34 -17.55
CA VAL A 291 -24.43 -8.85 -18.16
C VAL A 291 -24.21 -7.41 -17.70
N ASP A 292 -23.22 -7.19 -16.84
CA ASP A 292 -22.98 -5.92 -16.17
C ASP A 292 -21.56 -5.43 -16.42
N THR A 293 -21.41 -4.45 -17.31
CA THR A 293 -20.12 -3.84 -17.63
C THR A 293 -19.65 -2.85 -16.55
N GLY A 294 -20.53 -2.45 -15.63
CA GLY A 294 -20.20 -1.61 -14.47
C GLY A 294 -19.66 -2.42 -13.29
N ALA A 295 -20.01 -3.69 -13.17
CA ALA A 295 -19.51 -4.55 -12.12
C ALA A 295 -18.02 -4.90 -12.31
N SER A 296 -17.18 -4.62 -11.32
CA SER A 296 -15.75 -4.96 -11.34
C SER A 296 -15.50 -6.47 -11.43
N PHE A 297 -16.32 -7.27 -10.77
CA PHE A 297 -16.17 -8.72 -10.66
C PHE A 297 -17.41 -9.46 -11.15
N VAL A 298 -17.24 -10.71 -11.55
CA VAL A 298 -18.34 -11.68 -11.52
C VAL A 298 -18.82 -11.79 -10.08
N ALA A 299 -20.10 -11.49 -9.86
CA ALA A 299 -20.71 -11.53 -8.54
C ALA A 299 -21.80 -12.60 -8.51
N VAL A 300 -21.90 -13.35 -7.42
CA VAL A 300 -22.90 -14.43 -7.28
C VAL A 300 -23.61 -14.35 -5.94
N SER A 301 -24.84 -14.85 -5.90
CA SER A 301 -25.55 -15.08 -4.64
C SER A 301 -24.91 -16.21 -3.83
N LYS A 302 -25.09 -16.19 -2.50
CA LYS A 302 -24.66 -17.29 -1.61
C LYS A 302 -25.24 -18.65 -2.01
N ALA A 303 -26.52 -18.67 -2.40
CA ALA A 303 -27.19 -19.88 -2.85
C ALA A 303 -26.53 -20.45 -4.11
N PHE A 304 -26.24 -19.60 -5.10
CA PHE A 304 -25.57 -20.03 -6.32
C PHE A 304 -24.13 -20.48 -6.06
N ALA A 305 -23.37 -19.75 -5.24
CA ALA A 305 -22.01 -20.11 -4.86
C ALA A 305 -21.93 -21.53 -4.25
N ALA A 306 -22.89 -21.87 -3.39
CA ALA A 306 -23.01 -23.21 -2.82
C ALA A 306 -23.31 -24.28 -3.89
N ARG A 307 -24.23 -24.02 -4.83
CA ARG A 307 -24.52 -24.95 -5.95
C ARG A 307 -23.30 -25.16 -6.83
N ALA A 308 -22.60 -24.07 -7.16
CA ALA A 308 -21.41 -24.05 -8.01
C ALA A 308 -20.13 -24.54 -7.31
N LYS A 309 -20.22 -24.87 -6.01
CA LYS A 309 -19.10 -25.34 -5.16
C LYS A 309 -17.89 -24.40 -5.23
N LEU A 310 -18.15 -23.08 -5.17
CA LEU A 310 -17.06 -22.11 -5.10
C LEU A 310 -16.30 -22.26 -3.77
N PRO A 311 -14.97 -22.13 -3.77
CA PRO A 311 -14.17 -22.15 -2.55
C PRO A 311 -14.38 -20.84 -1.79
N VAL A 312 -15.35 -20.83 -0.87
CA VAL A 312 -15.68 -19.65 -0.06
C VAL A 312 -15.00 -19.77 1.29
N ASP A 313 -14.11 -18.83 1.59
CA ASP A 313 -13.55 -18.65 2.92
C ASP A 313 -14.12 -17.37 3.53
N SER A 314 -14.85 -17.50 4.63
CA SER A 314 -15.48 -16.37 5.32
C SER A 314 -14.50 -15.33 5.85
N THR A 315 -13.19 -15.62 5.90
CA THR A 315 -12.18 -14.63 6.27
C THR A 315 -11.83 -13.67 5.13
N ASN A 316 -12.18 -14.00 3.88
CA ASN A 316 -11.83 -13.22 2.69
C ASN A 316 -12.84 -12.10 2.40
N GLY A 317 -13.14 -11.29 3.41
CA GLY A 317 -14.12 -10.22 3.34
C GLY A 317 -13.58 -9.01 2.57
N ILE A 318 -14.34 -8.53 1.58
CA ILE A 318 -14.03 -7.33 0.80
C ILE A 318 -15.21 -6.35 0.81
N SER A 319 -14.91 -5.08 0.58
CA SER A 319 -15.92 -4.03 0.41
C SER A 319 -16.15 -3.71 -1.07
N LEU A 320 -17.42 -3.55 -1.43
CA LEU A 320 -17.86 -3.24 -2.79
C LEU A 320 -18.72 -1.98 -2.80
N GLN A 321 -18.56 -1.13 -3.80
CA GLN A 321 -19.50 -0.07 -4.09
C GLN A 321 -20.69 -0.65 -4.84
N THR A 322 -21.90 -0.47 -4.29
CA THR A 322 -23.15 -0.89 -4.92
C THR A 322 -24.12 0.28 -5.06
N ALA A 323 -25.23 0.06 -5.76
CA ALA A 323 -26.29 1.06 -5.89
C ALA A 323 -26.87 1.52 -4.53
N ASN A 324 -26.78 0.67 -3.50
CA ASN A 324 -27.28 0.96 -2.14
C ASN A 324 -26.17 1.44 -1.19
N GLY A 325 -25.00 1.80 -1.72
CA GLY A 325 -23.81 2.17 -0.93
C GLY A 325 -22.81 1.01 -0.80
N VAL A 326 -21.93 1.11 0.19
CA VAL A 326 -20.90 0.10 0.43
C VAL A 326 -21.53 -1.17 0.99
N SER A 327 -21.30 -2.31 0.33
CA SER A 327 -21.70 -3.62 0.81
C SER A 327 -20.47 -4.52 1.04
N GLN A 328 -20.66 -5.58 1.83
CA GLN A 328 -19.64 -6.61 2.02
C GLN A 328 -19.87 -7.77 1.04
N ALA A 329 -18.77 -8.40 0.66
CA ALA A 329 -18.77 -9.61 -0.12
C ALA A 329 -17.59 -10.50 0.28
N THR A 330 -17.65 -11.77 -0.06
CA THR A 330 -16.53 -12.69 0.10
C THR A 330 -15.81 -12.87 -1.23
N HIS A 331 -14.52 -12.56 -1.27
CA HIS A 331 -13.67 -12.82 -2.43
C HIS A 331 -13.41 -14.33 -2.61
N THR A 332 -13.51 -14.80 -3.85
CA THR A 332 -13.23 -16.18 -4.26
C THR A 332 -12.79 -16.24 -5.73
N THR A 333 -12.47 -17.44 -6.23
CA THR A 333 -12.10 -17.67 -7.63
C THR A 333 -12.98 -18.76 -8.22
N ALA A 334 -13.56 -18.48 -9.39
CA ALA A 334 -14.21 -19.49 -10.21
C ALA A 334 -13.17 -20.11 -11.14
N ALA A 335 -13.01 -21.44 -11.07
CA ALA A 335 -12.08 -22.17 -11.93
C ALA A 335 -12.45 -22.01 -13.41
N THR A 336 -13.76 -22.00 -13.73
CA THR A 336 -14.23 -21.75 -15.09
C THR A 336 -15.52 -20.94 -15.09
N VAL A 337 -15.63 -20.01 -16.04
CA VAL A 337 -16.88 -19.30 -16.38
C VAL A 337 -17.11 -19.45 -17.88
N LYS A 338 -18.34 -19.80 -18.26
CA LYS A 338 -18.74 -20.02 -19.66
C LYS A 338 -20.02 -19.29 -20.00
N VAL A 339 -20.08 -18.74 -21.22
CA VAL A 339 -21.29 -18.14 -21.79
C VAL A 339 -21.41 -18.61 -23.23
N GLY A 340 -22.39 -19.48 -23.50
CA GLY A 340 -22.49 -20.16 -24.79
C GLY A 340 -21.21 -20.93 -25.14
N HIS A 341 -20.62 -20.62 -26.30
CA HIS A 341 -19.36 -21.22 -26.77
C HIS A 341 -18.10 -20.49 -26.28
N THR A 342 -18.23 -19.48 -25.42
CA THR A 342 -17.09 -18.77 -24.83
C THR A 342 -16.74 -19.32 -23.44
N GLN A 343 -15.45 -19.35 -23.12
CA GLN A 343 -14.93 -19.80 -21.83
C GLN A 343 -13.71 -18.99 -21.40
N ALA A 344 -13.58 -18.74 -20.09
CA ALA A 344 -12.34 -18.31 -19.47
C ALA A 344 -12.14 -19.03 -18.13
N SER A 345 -10.87 -19.15 -17.72
CA SER A 345 -10.47 -19.85 -16.49
C SER A 345 -9.93 -18.87 -15.44
N ASP A 346 -9.93 -19.25 -14.17
CA ASP A 346 -9.34 -18.45 -13.07
C ASP A 346 -9.94 -17.03 -12.99
N ILE A 347 -11.27 -16.97 -12.86
CA ILE A 347 -12.03 -15.73 -12.81
C ILE A 347 -12.20 -15.30 -11.36
N THR A 348 -11.61 -14.16 -11.00
CA THR A 348 -11.90 -13.47 -9.73
C THR A 348 -13.41 -13.25 -9.62
N THR A 349 -13.98 -13.80 -8.56
CA THR A 349 -15.43 -13.86 -8.32
C THR A 349 -15.71 -13.40 -6.90
N VAL A 350 -16.89 -12.82 -6.67
CA VAL A 350 -17.30 -12.39 -5.33
C VAL A 350 -18.65 -12.99 -4.98
N VAL A 351 -18.79 -13.45 -3.73
CA VAL A 351 -20.06 -13.92 -3.18
C VAL A 351 -20.67 -12.77 -2.40
N LEU A 352 -21.81 -12.26 -2.85
CA LEU A 352 -22.47 -11.12 -2.23
C LEU A 352 -23.04 -11.51 -0.86
N ASP A 353 -22.82 -10.67 0.15
CA ASP A 353 -23.41 -10.93 1.46
C ASP A 353 -24.92 -10.74 1.50
N ASP A 354 -25.38 -9.69 0.81
CA ASP A 354 -26.78 -9.39 0.56
C ASP A 354 -27.07 -9.50 -0.94
N SER A 355 -27.75 -10.59 -1.33
CA SER A 355 -28.18 -10.82 -2.71
C SER A 355 -29.58 -10.30 -3.01
N ALA A 356 -30.26 -9.63 -2.06
CA ALA A 356 -31.61 -9.11 -2.29
C ALA A 356 -31.63 -8.08 -3.45
N ALA A 357 -30.51 -7.37 -3.66
CA ALA A 357 -30.34 -6.42 -4.76
C ALA A 357 -30.35 -7.08 -6.15
N LEU A 358 -30.09 -8.39 -6.27
CA LEU A 358 -30.15 -9.12 -7.55
C LEU A 358 -31.58 -9.51 -7.94
N GLY A 359 -32.51 -9.54 -6.98
CA GLY A 359 -33.84 -10.11 -7.16
C GLY A 359 -33.87 -11.64 -7.11
N ASN A 360 -35.07 -12.22 -7.24
CA ASN A 360 -35.29 -13.66 -7.03
C ASN A 360 -35.00 -14.54 -8.25
N GLU A 361 -34.83 -13.94 -9.43
CA GLU A 361 -34.70 -14.65 -10.72
C GLU A 361 -33.28 -14.64 -11.29
N VAL A 362 -32.34 -13.98 -10.60
CA VAL A 362 -30.96 -13.77 -11.05
C VAL A 362 -30.01 -14.38 -10.03
N ASP A 363 -29.12 -15.26 -10.50
CA ASP A 363 -28.12 -15.93 -9.69
C ASP A 363 -26.86 -15.06 -9.47
N GLY A 364 -26.59 -14.08 -10.35
CA GLY A 364 -25.41 -13.23 -10.30
C GLY A 364 -25.28 -12.12 -11.35
N LEU A 365 -24.16 -11.42 -11.31
CA LEU A 365 -23.70 -10.43 -12.29
C LEU A 365 -22.49 -10.97 -13.04
N LEU A 366 -22.51 -10.91 -14.37
CA LEU A 366 -21.37 -11.23 -15.21
C LEU A 366 -20.56 -9.94 -15.42
N GLY A 367 -19.58 -9.73 -14.54
CA GLY A 367 -18.77 -8.52 -14.49
C GLY A 367 -17.48 -8.55 -15.30
N ARG A 368 -16.70 -7.49 -15.15
CA ARG A 368 -15.48 -7.22 -15.92
C ARG A 368 -14.37 -8.24 -15.70
N SER A 369 -14.26 -8.88 -14.53
CA SER A 369 -13.27 -9.95 -14.30
C SER A 369 -13.38 -11.11 -15.30
N PHE A 370 -14.56 -11.29 -15.91
CA PHE A 370 -14.76 -12.16 -17.08
C PHE A 370 -14.82 -11.37 -18.39
N LEU A 371 -15.73 -10.38 -18.50
CA LEU A 371 -16.06 -9.73 -19.79
C LEU A 371 -14.86 -9.07 -20.47
N SER A 372 -13.94 -8.52 -19.68
CA SER A 372 -12.80 -7.77 -20.21
C SER A 372 -11.77 -8.64 -20.95
N ARG A 373 -11.84 -9.96 -20.79
CA ARG A 373 -11.01 -10.94 -21.52
C ARG A 373 -11.45 -11.16 -22.97
N PHE A 374 -12.59 -10.60 -23.33
CA PHE A 374 -13.21 -10.74 -24.64
C PHE A 374 -13.41 -9.35 -25.26
N ASP A 375 -13.47 -9.31 -26.58
CA ASP A 375 -14.04 -8.20 -27.32
C ASP A 375 -15.56 -8.32 -27.29
N VAL A 376 -16.20 -7.43 -26.54
CA VAL A 376 -17.65 -7.42 -26.33
C VAL A 376 -18.26 -6.25 -27.06
N THR A 377 -19.25 -6.52 -27.93
CA THR A 377 -19.98 -5.48 -28.65
C THR A 377 -21.47 -5.60 -28.41
N PHE A 378 -22.13 -4.50 -28.04
CA PHE A 378 -23.56 -4.44 -27.78
C PHE A 378 -24.27 -3.75 -28.95
N GLY A 379 -25.06 -4.51 -29.71
CA GLY A 379 -25.88 -4.02 -30.81
C GLY A 379 -27.37 -3.94 -30.45
N SER A 380 -28.15 -3.30 -31.32
CA SER A 380 -29.60 -3.10 -31.12
C SER A 380 -30.44 -4.38 -31.20
N ARG A 381 -29.90 -5.47 -31.76
CA ARG A 381 -30.58 -6.78 -31.91
C ARG A 381 -29.82 -7.95 -31.29
N GLU A 382 -28.49 -7.83 -31.22
CA GLU A 382 -27.62 -8.87 -30.68
C GLU A 382 -26.42 -8.23 -29.98
N TRP A 383 -25.85 -8.95 -29.02
CA TRP A 383 -24.53 -8.67 -28.48
C TRP A 383 -23.59 -9.82 -28.81
N ARG A 384 -22.33 -9.50 -29.06
CA ARG A 384 -21.30 -10.46 -29.45
C ARG A 384 -20.19 -10.46 -28.43
N ILE A 385 -19.57 -11.63 -28.28
CA ILE A 385 -18.43 -11.85 -27.40
C ILE A 385 -17.44 -12.76 -28.14
N GLU A 386 -16.18 -12.33 -28.21
CA GLU A 386 -15.12 -13.02 -28.94
C GLU A 386 -13.83 -12.94 -28.13
N ALA A 387 -13.13 -14.07 -27.97
CA ALA A 387 -11.88 -14.09 -27.22
C ALA A 387 -10.84 -13.21 -27.92
N LYS A 388 -10.08 -12.44 -27.13
CA LYS A 388 -8.97 -11.65 -27.64
C LYS A 388 -7.83 -12.59 -28.06
N ASP A 389 -7.28 -12.36 -29.25
CA ASP A 389 -6.15 -13.10 -29.82
C ASP A 389 -4.83 -12.88 -29.07
#